data_AF-A0AAD4PVF3-F1
#
_entry.id   AF-A0AAD4PVF3-F1
#
_cell.length_a   1.000
_cell.length_b   1.000
_cell.length_c   1.000
_cell.angle_alpha   90.00
_cell.angle_beta   90.00
_cell.angle_gamma   90.00
#
_symmetry.space_group_name_H-M   'P 1'
#
loop_
_entity.id
_entity.type
_entity.pdbx_description
1 polymer ?
#
loop_
_entity_poly.entity_id
_entity_poly.type
_entity_poly.pdbx_seq_one_letter_code
_entity_poly.pdbx_strand_id
1 'polypeptide(L)'
;MKTSIILSTLLGLALALPISEKQARGEDDTAIGADVVWKRGEDDTAIGADVVWKRGEDDTAIGADVVWKRGEDDTAIGADVVWKRGEDDTSMGADVVWKRGEDDTAIGADVVWKRGEDDTSMGADVVWKRGEDDTSIGADVVWK
;
A
#
# COMPACT_ATOMS: atom_id res chain seq x y z
N MET A 1 -60.99 -22.55 -15.80
CA MET A 1 -60.20 -21.68 -16.69
C MET A 1 -59.83 -20.46 -15.87
N LYS A 2 -58.58 -20.10 -15.56
CA LYS A 2 -57.25 -20.40 -16.10
C LYS A 2 -56.22 -20.05 -14.99
N THR A 3 -55.21 -20.92 -14.80
CA THR A 3 -53.76 -20.64 -14.68
C THR A 3 -53.28 -19.24 -14.26
N SER A 4 -52.16 -18.97 -13.59
CA SER A 4 -51.05 -19.68 -12.96
C SER A 4 -49.96 -18.58 -12.75
N ILE A 5 -48.89 -18.92 -12.02
CA ILE A 5 -47.55 -18.28 -12.01
C ILE A 5 -47.29 -17.20 -10.95
N ILE A 6 -46.71 -17.71 -9.85
CA ILE A 6 -45.67 -17.09 -9.01
C ILE A 6 -44.56 -16.55 -9.91
N LEU A 7 -44.21 -15.26 -9.85
CA LEU A 7 -42.83 -14.75 -9.96
C LEU A 7 -42.79 -13.21 -9.90
N SER A 8 -41.67 -12.70 -9.37
CA SER A 8 -41.18 -11.32 -9.42
C SER A 8 -41.39 -10.42 -8.18
N THR A 9 -41.13 -10.96 -6.99
CA THR A 9 -40.57 -10.15 -5.89
C THR A 9 -39.05 -10.18 -5.99
N LEU A 10 -38.46 -9.50 -6.98
CA LEU A 10 -37.01 -9.30 -7.05
C LEU A 10 -36.70 -8.19 -8.05
N LEU A 11 -37.08 -6.96 -7.71
CA LEU A 11 -36.63 -5.80 -8.48
C LEU A 11 -36.36 -4.65 -7.52
N GLY A 12 -35.07 -4.35 -7.32
CA GLY A 12 -34.66 -2.97 -7.06
C GLY A 12 -34.18 -2.59 -5.67
N LEU A 13 -33.65 -3.51 -4.84
CA LEU A 13 -32.78 -3.09 -3.74
C LEU A 13 -31.33 -3.36 -4.15
N ALA A 14 -30.71 -2.39 -4.82
CA ALA A 14 -29.25 -2.35 -4.87
C ALA A 14 -28.78 -2.11 -3.44
N LEU A 15 -28.53 -3.19 -2.68
CA LEU A 15 -27.76 -3.10 -1.46
C LEU A 15 -26.39 -2.57 -1.87
N ALA A 16 -26.13 -1.29 -1.62
CA ALA A 16 -24.76 -0.86 -1.43
C ALA A 16 -24.22 -1.73 -0.30
N LEU A 17 -23.35 -2.69 -0.63
CA LEU A 17 -22.65 -3.45 0.39
C LEU A 17 -21.88 -2.43 1.24
N PRO A 18 -22.00 -2.49 2.58
CA PRO A 18 -21.22 -1.60 3.42
C PRO A 18 -19.74 -1.89 3.19
N ILE A 19 -18.98 -0.84 2.85
CA ILE A 19 -17.52 -0.91 2.76
C ILE A 19 -16.99 -1.36 4.12
N SER A 20 -16.18 -2.41 4.16
CA SER A 20 -15.59 -2.93 5.39
C SER A 20 -14.42 -2.03 5.81
N GLU A 21 -14.64 -1.16 6.79
CA GLU A 21 -13.62 -0.26 7.32
C GLU A 21 -13.09 -0.75 8.68
N LYS A 22 -11.77 -0.71 8.86
CA LYS A 22 -11.09 -0.97 10.13
C LYS A 22 -10.27 0.23 10.55
N GLN A 23 -10.64 0.83 11.68
CA GLN A 23 -9.87 1.89 12.31
C GLN A 23 -9.33 1.40 13.65
N ALA A 24 -8.04 1.65 13.92
CA ALA A 24 -7.49 1.45 15.25
C ALA A 24 -6.38 2.46 15.60
N ARG A 25 -6.03 2.47 16.89
CA ARG A 25 -5.08 3.39 17.49
C ARG A 25 -4.50 2.71 18.73
N GLY A 26 -3.20 2.49 18.74
CA GLY A 26 -2.53 1.77 19.82
C GLY A 26 -1.33 1.00 19.28
N GLU A 27 -0.92 -0.02 20.00
CA GLU A 27 0.14 -0.94 19.62
C GLU A 27 -0.49 -2.27 19.18
N ASP A 28 0.22 -3.05 18.36
CA ASP A 28 -0.08 -4.45 18.04
C ASP A 28 -1.44 -4.72 17.36
N ASP A 29 -1.93 -3.85 16.46
CA ASP A 29 -3.22 -4.12 15.81
C ASP A 29 -3.11 -4.79 14.43
N THR A 30 -3.82 -5.91 14.26
CA THR A 30 -3.97 -6.59 12.96
C THR A 30 -5.35 -6.40 12.33
N ALA A 31 -5.40 -6.04 11.04
CA ALA A 31 -6.60 -5.99 10.21
C ALA A 31 -6.49 -6.96 9.02
N ILE A 32 -7.54 -7.75 8.77
CA ILE A 32 -7.59 -8.75 7.70
C ILE A 32 -8.88 -8.58 6.89
N GLY A 33 -8.77 -8.52 5.56
CA GLY A 33 -9.93 -8.57 4.65
C GLY A 33 -10.86 -7.36 4.78
N ALA A 34 -10.31 -6.18 5.02
CA ALA A 34 -11.06 -4.94 5.10
C ALA A 34 -10.80 -4.10 3.85
N ASP A 35 -11.84 -3.61 3.20
CA ASP A 35 -11.72 -2.73 2.04
C ASP A 35 -10.84 -1.50 2.38
N VAL A 36 -10.99 -0.95 3.59
CA VAL A 36 -10.21 0.20 4.06
C VAL A 36 -9.65 -0.03 5.47
N VAL A 37 -8.36 0.23 5.65
CA VAL A 37 -7.68 0.16 6.95
C VAL A 37 -7.06 1.53 7.30
N TRP A 38 -7.40 2.06 8.47
CA TRP A 38 -6.78 3.23 9.09
C TRP A 38 -6.13 2.87 10.42
N LYS A 39 -4.82 3.06 10.51
CA LYS A 39 -4.01 2.73 11.69
C LYS A 39 -3.17 3.91 12.14
N ARG A 40 -2.98 4.02 13.45
CA ARG A 40 -2.11 5.02 14.05
C ARG A 40 -1.54 4.52 15.36
N GLY A 41 -0.30 4.08 15.32
CA GLY A 41 0.51 3.68 16.46
C GLY A 41 1.63 2.77 15.99
N GLU A 42 1.97 1.76 16.77
CA GLU A 42 3.17 0.95 16.55
C GLU A 42 2.77 -0.51 16.27
N ASP A 43 3.60 -1.26 15.56
CA ASP A 43 3.42 -2.70 15.31
C ASP A 43 2.09 -3.09 14.62
N ASP A 44 1.53 -2.20 13.79
CA ASP A 44 0.27 -2.50 13.11
C ASP A 44 0.51 -3.42 11.89
N THR A 45 -0.49 -4.25 11.54
CA THR A 45 -0.46 -5.08 10.32
C THR A 45 -1.79 -5.04 9.55
N ALA A 46 -1.74 -4.87 8.23
CA ALA A 46 -2.90 -4.96 7.34
C ALA A 46 -2.68 -6.03 6.25
N ILE A 47 -3.66 -6.93 6.07
CA ILE A 47 -3.58 -8.04 5.09
C ILE A 47 -4.84 -8.07 4.24
N GLY A 48 -4.66 -8.03 2.91
CA GLY A 48 -5.75 -8.17 1.94
C GLY A 48 -6.76 -7.04 2.03
N ALA A 49 -6.27 -5.80 1.97
CA ALA A 49 -7.09 -4.60 2.07
C ALA A 49 -6.93 -3.75 0.81
N ASP A 50 -8.01 -3.27 0.20
CA ASP A 50 -7.89 -2.47 -1.03
C ASP A 50 -7.10 -1.17 -0.76
N VAL A 51 -7.37 -0.52 0.39
CA VAL A 51 -6.68 0.72 0.80
C VAL A 51 -6.17 0.63 2.23
N VAL A 52 -4.90 0.95 2.42
CA VAL A 52 -4.24 0.97 3.73
C VAL A 52 -3.64 2.35 3.99
N TRP A 53 -4.02 2.95 5.13
CA TRP A 53 -3.44 4.18 5.68
C TRP A 53 -2.86 3.92 7.06
N LYS A 54 -1.55 4.12 7.22
CA LYS A 54 -0.87 3.89 8.50
C LYS A 54 0.03 5.06 8.87
N ARG A 55 0.21 5.24 10.17
CA ARG A 55 1.02 6.32 10.74
C ARG A 55 1.57 5.90 12.09
N GLY A 56 2.83 5.57 12.11
CA GLY A 56 3.65 5.34 13.28
C GLY A 56 4.82 4.44 12.90
N GLU A 57 5.18 3.50 13.75
CA GLU A 57 6.44 2.73 13.61
C GLU A 57 6.10 1.25 13.40
N ASP A 58 7.01 0.49 12.78
CA ASP A 58 6.90 -0.97 12.60
C ASP A 58 5.62 -1.43 11.87
N ASP A 59 5.23 -0.65 10.87
CA ASP A 59 3.96 -0.78 10.20
C ASP A 59 4.08 -1.76 9.02
N THR A 60 3.22 -2.78 8.90
CA THR A 60 3.22 -3.73 7.74
C THR A 60 1.91 -3.75 6.93
N ALA A 61 2.00 -3.83 5.59
CA ALA A 61 0.87 -3.98 4.67
C ALA A 61 1.16 -5.06 3.60
N ILE A 62 0.25 -6.01 3.42
CA ILE A 62 0.42 -7.15 2.51
C ILE A 62 -0.81 -7.31 1.61
N GLY A 63 -0.59 -7.33 0.29
CA GLY A 63 -1.64 -7.60 -0.70
C GLY A 63 -2.70 -6.51 -0.69
N ALA A 64 -2.29 -5.26 -0.88
CA ALA A 64 -3.17 -4.11 -0.85
C ALA A 64 -3.04 -3.28 -2.13
N ASP A 65 -4.13 -2.90 -2.79
CA ASP A 65 -4.04 -2.15 -4.05
C ASP A 65 -3.32 -0.81 -3.84
N VAL A 66 -3.65 -0.11 -2.74
CA VAL A 66 -3.05 1.18 -2.40
C VAL A 66 -2.58 1.22 -0.94
N VAL A 67 -1.32 1.58 -0.75
CA VAL A 67 -0.69 1.72 0.57
C VAL A 67 -0.16 3.14 0.75
N TRP A 68 -0.60 3.81 1.81
CA TRP A 68 -0.02 5.04 2.31
C TRP A 68 0.53 4.83 3.71
N LYS A 69 1.82 5.13 3.91
CA LYS A 69 2.44 5.06 5.23
C LYS A 69 3.27 6.28 5.57
N ARG A 70 3.42 6.50 6.86
CA ARG A 70 4.15 7.63 7.41
C ARG A 70 4.67 7.29 8.82
N GLY A 71 5.92 6.91 8.88
CA GLY A 71 6.74 6.90 10.07
C GLY A 71 7.99 6.07 9.80
N GLU A 72 8.38 5.21 10.71
CA GLU A 72 9.67 4.51 10.65
C GLU A 72 9.41 3.00 10.47
N ASP A 73 10.34 2.30 9.83
CA ASP A 73 10.30 0.84 9.65
C ASP A 73 9.05 0.33 8.91
N ASP A 74 8.53 1.10 7.95
CA ASP A 74 7.33 0.72 7.22
C ASP A 74 7.62 -0.38 6.18
N THR A 75 6.80 -1.43 6.08
CA THR A 75 6.92 -2.47 5.01
C THR A 75 5.65 -2.67 4.16
N ALA A 76 5.76 -2.62 2.83
CA ALA A 76 4.65 -2.87 1.89
C ALA A 76 5.01 -3.98 0.89
N ILE A 77 4.16 -5.00 0.77
CA ILE A 77 4.41 -6.19 -0.06
C ILE A 77 3.23 -6.44 -0.98
N GLY A 78 3.48 -6.53 -2.29
CA GLY A 78 2.48 -6.90 -3.29
C GLY A 78 1.36 -5.89 -3.38
N ALA A 79 1.71 -4.61 -3.55
CA ALA A 79 0.76 -3.52 -3.63
C ALA A 79 0.91 -2.75 -4.93
N ASP A 80 -0.17 -2.46 -5.66
CA ASP A 80 -0.05 -1.80 -6.96
C ASP A 80 0.58 -0.40 -6.82
N VAL A 81 0.14 0.35 -5.81
CA VAL A 81 0.66 1.70 -5.53
C VAL A 81 1.07 1.85 -4.07
N VAL A 82 2.30 2.29 -3.86
CA VAL A 82 2.86 2.54 -2.54
C VAL A 82 3.35 3.99 -2.41
N TRP A 83 2.87 4.68 -1.39
CA TRP A 83 3.41 5.96 -0.93
C TRP A 83 3.94 5.82 0.48
N LYS A 84 5.20 6.20 0.68
CA LYS A 84 5.81 6.23 2.01
C LYS A 84 6.53 7.53 2.33
N ARG A 85 6.64 7.79 3.63
CA ARG A 85 7.31 8.95 4.15
C ARG A 85 7.80 8.71 5.58
N GLY A 86 9.07 8.39 5.71
CA GLY A 86 9.84 8.51 6.94
C GLY A 86 11.18 7.83 6.77
N GLU A 87 11.54 6.87 7.60
CA GLU A 87 12.89 6.28 7.62
C GLU A 87 12.79 4.76 7.57
N ASP A 88 13.79 4.09 6.99
CA ASP A 88 13.90 2.63 6.93
C ASP A 88 12.75 1.90 6.21
N ASP A 89 12.07 2.57 5.26
CA ASP A 89 10.91 1.93 4.64
C ASP A 89 11.30 0.91 3.55
N THR A 90 10.49 -0.15 3.38
CA THR A 90 10.70 -1.17 2.33
C THR A 90 9.46 -1.49 1.50
N SER A 91 9.56 -1.40 0.17
CA SER A 91 8.48 -1.77 -0.78
C SER A 91 8.92 -2.92 -1.68
N MET A 92 8.10 -3.95 -1.82
CA MET A 92 8.39 -5.14 -2.62
C MET A 92 7.23 -5.50 -3.56
N GLY A 93 7.53 -5.62 -4.85
CA GLY A 93 6.57 -6.10 -5.87
C GLY A 93 5.39 -5.14 -6.05
N ALA A 94 5.70 -3.87 -6.28
CA ALA A 94 4.70 -2.81 -6.45
C ALA A 94 4.85 -2.13 -7.80
N ASP A 95 3.79 -1.92 -8.57
CA ASP A 95 3.90 -1.30 -9.90
C ASP A 95 4.48 0.13 -9.79
N VAL A 96 4.01 0.90 -8.79
CA VAL A 96 4.45 2.27 -8.56
C VAL A 96 4.82 2.49 -7.10
N VAL A 97 6.03 3.02 -6.87
CA VAL A 97 6.53 3.37 -5.54
C VAL A 97 6.91 4.85 -5.48
N TRP A 98 6.37 5.57 -4.50
CA TRP A 98 6.83 6.88 -4.09
C TRP A 98 7.40 6.83 -2.67
N LYS A 99 8.65 7.28 -2.54
CA LYS A 99 9.40 7.28 -1.29
C LYS A 99 9.95 8.67 -1.00
N ARG A 100 9.93 9.05 0.27
CA ARG A 100 10.45 10.32 0.75
C ARG A 100 10.94 10.16 2.17
N GLY A 101 12.24 10.00 2.32
CA GLY A 101 12.79 9.52 3.56
C GLY A 101 14.29 9.40 3.56
N GLU A 102 14.80 8.59 4.47
CA GLU A 102 16.19 8.12 4.50
C GLU A 102 16.14 6.57 4.53
N ASP A 103 17.18 5.93 4.02
CA ASP A 103 17.34 4.46 4.04
C ASP A 103 16.21 3.68 3.34
N ASP A 104 15.65 4.26 2.29
CA ASP A 104 14.42 3.80 1.68
C ASP A 104 14.70 2.71 0.61
N THR A 105 14.12 1.50 0.71
CA THR A 105 14.32 0.40 -0.27
C THR A 105 13.09 0.07 -1.13
N ALA A 106 13.27 -0.09 -2.45
CA ALA A 106 12.23 -0.51 -3.39
C ALA A 106 12.73 -1.66 -4.29
N ILE A 107 12.00 -2.77 -4.35
CA ILE A 107 12.40 -3.99 -5.08
C ILE A 107 11.28 -4.44 -6.01
N GLY A 108 11.61 -4.65 -7.29
CA GLY A 108 10.71 -5.20 -8.30
C GLY A 108 9.50 -4.31 -8.57
N ALA A 109 9.76 -3.02 -8.80
CA ALA A 109 8.72 -2.03 -9.07
C ALA A 109 8.92 -1.39 -10.43
N ASP A 110 7.90 -1.31 -11.27
CA ASP A 110 8.05 -0.75 -12.63
C ASP A 110 8.52 0.70 -12.59
N VAL A 111 7.93 1.50 -11.70
CA VAL A 111 8.26 2.92 -11.54
C VAL A 111 8.55 3.26 -10.08
N VAL A 112 9.71 3.90 -9.84
CA VAL A 112 10.11 4.35 -8.51
C VAL A 112 10.44 5.85 -8.53
N TRP A 113 9.74 6.62 -7.69
CA TRP A 113 10.14 7.99 -7.32
C TRP A 113 10.72 7.99 -5.91
N LYS A 114 11.90 8.58 -5.75
CA LYS A 114 12.58 8.74 -4.47
C LYS A 114 13.03 10.16 -4.22
N ARG A 115 13.00 10.55 -2.96
CA ARG A 115 13.51 11.83 -2.50
C ARG A 115 14.03 11.68 -1.07
N GLY A 116 15.33 11.56 -0.93
CA GLY A 116 15.91 11.14 0.33
C GLY A 116 17.43 11.09 0.33
N GLU A 117 17.98 10.35 1.26
CA GLU A 117 19.38 9.97 1.33
C GLU A 117 19.46 8.45 1.53
N ASP A 118 20.51 7.82 0.99
CA ASP A 118 20.78 6.38 1.15
C ASP A 118 19.74 5.42 0.52
N ASP A 119 19.05 5.85 -0.54
CA ASP A 119 17.94 5.06 -1.09
C ASP A 119 18.35 4.00 -2.14
N THR A 120 17.83 2.78 -1.99
CA THR A 120 18.11 1.66 -2.91
C THR A 120 16.92 1.19 -3.76
N SER A 121 17.06 1.18 -5.10
CA SER A 121 16.08 0.63 -6.03
C SER A 121 16.65 -0.58 -6.77
N MET A 122 15.93 -1.70 -6.82
CA MET A 122 16.36 -2.93 -7.51
C MET A 122 15.29 -3.45 -8.47
N GLY A 123 15.66 -3.65 -9.74
CA GLY A 123 14.79 -4.25 -10.76
C GLY A 123 13.58 -3.37 -11.10
N ALA A 124 13.82 -2.07 -11.30
CA ALA A 124 12.79 -1.11 -11.66
C ALA A 124 13.03 -0.53 -13.03
N ASP A 125 12.04 -0.53 -13.92
CA ASP A 125 12.22 -0.02 -15.30
C ASP A 125 12.60 1.46 -15.28
N VAL A 126 11.90 2.27 -14.49
CA VAL A 126 12.11 3.72 -14.40
C VAL A 126 12.34 4.14 -12.96
N VAL A 127 13.45 4.88 -12.74
CA VAL A 127 13.78 5.45 -11.44
C VAL A 127 13.98 6.96 -11.53
N TRP A 128 13.24 7.70 -10.72
CA TRP A 128 13.46 9.11 -10.42
C TRP A 128 13.97 9.28 -9.01
N LYS A 129 15.10 9.97 -8.87
CA LYS A 129 15.78 10.20 -7.60
C LYS A 129 16.09 11.66 -7.42
N ARG A 130 16.08 12.10 -6.16
CA ARG A 130 16.51 13.44 -5.77
C ARG A 130 17.05 13.33 -4.34
N GLY A 131 18.36 13.26 -4.23
CA GLY A 131 18.99 12.84 -2.99
C GLY A 131 20.50 12.66 -3.13
N GLU A 132 21.12 12.24 -2.04
CA GLU A 132 22.51 11.82 -1.98
C GLU A 132 22.59 10.32 -1.68
N ASP A 133 23.70 9.67 -2.06
CA ASP A 133 23.98 8.25 -1.78
C ASP A 133 22.98 7.19 -2.30
N ASP A 134 22.07 7.59 -3.18
CA ASP A 134 21.11 6.68 -3.82
C ASP A 134 21.71 5.68 -4.84
N THR A 135 21.33 4.41 -4.72
CA THR A 135 21.77 3.31 -5.60
C THR A 135 20.62 2.70 -6.42
N SER A 136 20.77 2.58 -7.74
CA SER A 136 19.81 1.90 -8.63
C SER A 136 20.48 0.72 -9.32
N ILE A 137 19.89 -0.46 -9.21
CA ILE A 137 20.43 -1.70 -9.80
C ILE A 137 19.38 -2.30 -10.74
N GLY A 138 19.77 -2.58 -11.98
CA GLY A 138 18.89 -3.20 -12.96
C GLY A 138 17.74 -2.30 -13.41
N ALA A 139 17.97 -0.99 -13.48
CA ALA A 139 17.01 -0.04 -14.03
C ALA A 139 17.35 0.34 -15.46
N ASP A 140 16.33 0.42 -16.31
CA ASP A 140 16.49 0.80 -17.73
C ASP A 140 16.71 2.31 -17.85
N VAL A 141 16.02 3.10 -17.05
CA VAL A 141 16.11 4.56 -17.05
C VAL A 141 16.25 5.09 -15.62
N VAL A 142 17.26 5.92 -15.39
CA VAL A 142 17.48 6.60 -14.11
C VAL A 142 17.65 8.09 -14.33
N TRP A 143 16.88 8.91 -13.61
CA TRP A 143 17.12 10.35 -13.50
C TRP A 143 17.42 10.75 -12.07
N LYS A 144 18.29 11.74 -11.92
CA LYS A 144 18.77 12.31 -10.66
C LYS A 144 18.60 13.82 -10.71
#